data_AF-A0A1Q4UU71-F1
#
_entry.id   AF-A0A1Q4UU71-F1
#
_cell.length_a   1.000
_cell.length_b   1.000
_cell.length_c   1.000
_cell.angle_alpha   90.00
_cell.angle_beta   90.00
_cell.angle_gamma   90.00
#
_symmetry.space_group_name_H-M   'P 1'
#
loop_
_entity.id
_entity.type
_entity.pdbx_description
1 polymer ?
#
loop_
_entity_poly.entity_id
_entity_poly.type
_entity_poly.pdbx_seq_one_letter_code
_entity_poly.pdbx_strand_id
1 'polypeptide(L)'
;MIKTEGAGNGAGQDLDERNNVHDFRLARLRDELLRSLPTDIRRARKAYHRVADEAAGVMDAKGFVNYQAACKAALAHLESLIKLLRGVRDGDLAGTAPNGATGIGSGQKQNDDNSDDISCLIADARKALQREAEG
;
A
#
# COMPACT_ATOMS: atom_id res chain seq x y z
N MET A 1 -5.24 -51.93 -48.81
CA MET A 1 -4.78 -51.61 -47.44
C MET A 1 -4.04 -50.29 -47.50
N ILE A 2 -4.70 -49.20 -47.09
CA ILE A 2 -4.09 -47.86 -47.04
C ILE A 2 -3.61 -47.66 -45.60
N LYS A 3 -2.30 -47.52 -45.43
CA LYS A 3 -1.66 -47.22 -44.15
C LYS A 3 -1.77 -45.72 -43.91
N THR A 4 -2.64 -45.32 -43.00
CA THR A 4 -2.64 -43.98 -42.39
C THR A 4 -1.61 -43.97 -41.27
N GLU A 5 -0.47 -43.30 -41.48
CA GLU A 5 0.47 -42.97 -40.41
C GLU A 5 0.24 -41.51 -40.01
N GLY A 6 -0.11 -41.32 -38.74
CA GLY A 6 -0.51 -40.05 -38.16
C GLY A 6 0.66 -39.09 -38.00
N ALA A 7 0.43 -37.85 -38.41
CA ALA A 7 1.24 -36.70 -38.03
C ALA A 7 0.47 -35.92 -36.96
N GLY A 8 1.02 -35.86 -35.75
CA GLY A 8 0.40 -35.11 -34.65
C GLY A 8 1.14 -35.27 -33.33
N ASN A 9 2.37 -34.76 -33.23
CA ASN A 9 3.04 -34.64 -31.93
C ASN A 9 4.02 -33.45 -31.89
N GLY A 10 3.53 -32.22 -32.13
CA GLY A 10 4.34 -30.99 -32.06
C GLY A 10 3.81 -29.91 -31.11
N ALA A 11 2.54 -29.98 -30.67
CA ALA A 11 1.92 -28.89 -29.92
C ALA A 11 2.21 -28.89 -28.41
N GLY A 12 2.63 -30.03 -27.83
CA GLY A 12 2.89 -30.15 -26.38
C GLY A 12 4.24 -29.59 -25.93
N GLN A 13 5.28 -29.72 -26.78
CA GLN A 13 6.65 -29.32 -26.41
C GLN A 13 6.82 -27.80 -26.31
N ASP A 14 6.14 -27.03 -27.16
CA ASP A 14 6.25 -25.56 -27.19
C ASP A 14 5.55 -24.86 -26.00
N LEU A 15 4.56 -25.50 -25.37
CA LEU A 15 3.86 -24.93 -24.21
C LEU A 15 4.65 -25.18 -22.92
N ASP A 16 5.22 -26.37 -22.77
CA ASP A 16 6.05 -26.73 -21.62
C ASP A 16 7.34 -25.89 -21.57
N GLU A 17 7.99 -25.60 -22.71
CA GLU A 17 9.15 -24.71 -22.75
C GLU A 17 8.81 -23.26 -22.39
N ARG A 18 7.67 -22.74 -22.87
CA ARG A 18 7.22 -21.37 -22.55
C ARG A 18 6.88 -21.20 -21.08
N ASN A 19 6.23 -22.19 -20.47
CA ASN A 19 5.91 -22.20 -19.04
C ASN A 19 7.19 -22.23 -18.19
N ASN A 20 8.16 -23.05 -18.57
CA ASN A 20 9.44 -23.18 -17.85
C ASN A 20 10.27 -21.88 -17.88
N VAL A 21 10.31 -21.19 -19.03
CA VAL A 21 10.97 -19.88 -19.15
C VAL A 21 10.26 -18.82 -18.31
N HIS A 22 8.93 -18.85 -18.27
CA HIS A 22 8.14 -17.92 -17.45
C HIS A 22 8.40 -18.14 -15.96
N ASP A 23 8.38 -19.39 -15.50
CA ASP A 23 8.62 -19.77 -14.11
C ASP A 23 10.03 -19.39 -13.66
N PHE A 24 11.03 -19.59 -14.52
CA PHE A 24 12.40 -19.16 -14.26
C PHE A 24 12.51 -17.62 -14.11
N ARG A 25 11.83 -16.86 -14.97
CA ARG A 25 11.81 -15.39 -14.90
C ARG A 25 11.12 -14.89 -13.63
N LEU A 26 10.00 -15.52 -13.24
CA LEU A 26 9.32 -15.22 -11.99
C LEU A 26 10.18 -15.53 -10.77
N ALA A 27 10.85 -16.68 -10.75
CA ALA A 27 11.78 -17.05 -9.68
C ALA A 27 12.91 -16.02 -9.54
N ARG A 28 13.52 -15.61 -10.66
CA ARG A 28 14.57 -14.59 -10.66
C ARG A 28 14.07 -13.24 -10.14
N LEU A 29 12.88 -12.79 -10.55
CA LEU A 29 12.28 -11.55 -10.05
C LEU A 29 11.99 -11.64 -8.54
N ARG A 30 11.48 -12.80 -8.09
CA ARG A 30 11.21 -13.06 -6.67
C ARG A 30 12.48 -12.94 -5.84
N ASP A 31 13.58 -13.54 -6.27
CA ASP A 31 14.88 -13.47 -5.58
C ASP A 31 15.42 -12.03 -5.53
N GLU A 32 15.28 -11.28 -6.61
CA GLU A 32 15.67 -9.88 -6.65
C GLU A 32 14.87 -9.04 -5.66
N LEU A 33 13.55 -9.22 -5.61
CA LEU A 33 12.66 -8.52 -4.68
C LEU A 33 12.94 -8.89 -3.22
N LEU A 34 13.19 -10.16 -2.91
CA LEU A 34 13.56 -10.59 -1.55
C LEU A 34 14.85 -9.92 -1.07
N ARG A 35 15.79 -9.67 -2.00
CA ARG A 35 17.06 -9.01 -1.70
C ARG A 35 16.93 -7.50 -1.56
N SER A 36 16.13 -6.82 -2.39
CA SER A 36 16.02 -5.36 -2.41
C SER A 36 15.00 -4.80 -1.40
N LEU A 37 13.82 -5.40 -1.29
CA LEU A 37 12.69 -4.86 -0.51
C LEU A 37 13.01 -4.56 0.96
N PRO A 38 13.78 -5.40 1.69
CA PRO A 38 14.16 -5.06 3.07
C PRO A 38 14.92 -3.73 3.17
N THR A 39 15.75 -3.42 2.17
CA THR A 39 16.49 -2.15 2.10
C THR A 39 15.57 -1.00 1.74
N ASP A 40 14.65 -1.21 0.80
CA ASP A 40 13.71 -0.18 0.35
C ASP A 40 12.73 0.21 1.46
N ILE A 41 12.23 -0.76 2.23
CA ILE A 41 11.40 -0.51 3.43
C ILE A 41 12.16 0.35 4.45
N ARG A 42 13.43 0.02 4.73
CA ARG A 42 14.25 0.83 5.65
C ARG A 42 14.45 2.27 5.13
N ARG A 43 14.64 2.43 3.82
CA ARG A 43 14.81 3.74 3.18
C ARG A 43 13.52 4.56 3.27
N ALA A 44 12.38 3.98 2.91
CA ALA A 44 11.07 4.63 3.00
C ALA A 44 10.73 5.03 4.44
N ARG A 45 11.06 4.18 5.43
CA ARG A 45 10.86 4.50 6.86
C ARG A 45 11.69 5.70 7.30
N LYS A 46 12.96 5.77 6.89
CA LYS A 46 13.82 6.94 7.18
C LYS A 46 13.29 8.22 6.53
N ALA A 47 12.80 8.13 5.29
CA ALA A 47 12.20 9.27 4.60
C ALA A 47 10.94 9.77 5.33
N TYR A 48 10.07 8.86 5.78
CA TYR A 48 8.92 9.21 6.60
C TYR A 48 9.33 9.96 7.87
N HIS A 49 10.27 9.41 8.66
CA HIS A 49 10.73 10.08 9.88
C HIS A 49 11.30 11.48 9.60
N ARG A 50 12.10 11.65 8.54
CA ARG A 50 12.61 12.96 8.16
C ARG A 50 11.50 13.97 7.87
N VAL A 51 10.49 13.56 7.09
CA VAL A 51 9.34 14.43 6.79
C VAL A 51 8.56 14.75 8.07
N ALA A 52 8.42 13.78 8.97
CA ALA A 52 7.74 13.95 10.23
C ALA A 52 8.45 14.92 11.20
N ASP A 53 9.77 14.78 11.30
CA ASP A 53 10.60 15.63 12.14
C ASP A 53 10.64 17.07 11.60
N GLU A 54 10.69 17.25 10.28
CA GLU A 54 10.68 18.56 9.62
C GLU A 54 9.38 19.33 9.90
N ALA A 55 8.25 18.62 9.96
CA ALA A 55 6.95 19.22 10.22
C ALA A 55 6.69 19.58 11.68
N ALA A 56 7.43 19.00 12.63
CA ALA A 56 7.36 19.42 14.03
C ALA A 56 7.73 20.90 14.22
N GLY A 57 8.41 21.52 13.23
CA GLY A 57 8.78 22.93 13.22
C GLY A 57 7.89 23.87 12.40
N VAL A 58 6.89 23.40 11.65
CA VAL A 58 6.09 24.22 10.72
C VAL A 58 4.65 24.34 11.20
N MET A 59 4.26 25.52 11.68
CA MET A 59 2.98 25.80 12.37
C MET A 59 2.05 26.76 11.61
N ASP A 60 1.79 26.52 10.32
CA ASP A 60 0.65 27.15 9.63
C ASP A 60 -0.35 26.10 9.11
N ALA A 61 -1.63 26.48 9.01
CA ALA A 61 -2.72 25.54 8.70
C ALA A 61 -2.55 24.88 7.32
N LYS A 62 -1.98 25.61 6.34
CA LYS A 62 -1.75 25.12 4.98
C LYS A 62 -0.58 24.14 4.93
N GLY A 63 0.51 24.44 5.62
CA GLY A 63 1.67 23.56 5.77
C GLY A 63 1.31 22.26 6.47
N PHE A 64 0.45 22.32 7.50
CA PHE A 64 -0.02 21.12 8.20
C PHE A 64 -0.78 20.15 7.29
N VAL A 65 -1.69 20.65 6.45
CA VAL A 65 -2.47 19.79 5.52
C VAL A 65 -1.56 19.14 4.47
N ASN A 66 -0.64 19.91 3.87
CA ASN A 66 0.30 19.38 2.89
C ASN A 66 1.23 18.33 3.51
N TYR A 67 1.71 18.58 4.73
CA TYR A 67 2.51 17.64 5.49
C TYR A 67 1.73 16.35 5.82
N GLN A 68 0.49 16.48 6.29
CA GLN A 68 -0.36 15.33 6.59
C GLN A 68 -0.55 14.45 5.35
N ALA A 69 -0.78 15.07 4.18
CA ALA A 69 -0.89 14.36 2.91
C ALA A 69 0.42 13.63 2.54
N ALA A 70 1.57 14.28 2.73
CA ALA A 70 2.88 13.67 2.48
C ALA A 70 3.15 12.46 3.40
N CYS A 71 2.82 12.58 4.69
CA CYS A 71 2.94 11.48 5.65
C CYS A 71 2.03 10.30 5.30
N LYS A 72 0.77 10.57 4.96
CA LYS A 72 -0.18 9.53 4.51
C LYS A 72 0.35 8.79 3.28
N ALA A 73 0.86 9.51 2.29
CA ALA A 73 1.44 8.91 1.09
C ALA A 73 2.66 8.04 1.42
N ALA A 74 3.55 8.51 2.30
CA ALA A 74 4.74 7.75 2.72
C ALA A 74 4.36 6.46 3.47
N LEU A 75 3.36 6.50 4.35
CA LEU A 75 2.86 5.33 5.06
C LEU A 75 2.18 4.32 4.11
N ALA A 76 1.38 4.79 3.15
CA ALA A 76 0.77 3.94 2.13
C ALA A 76 1.83 3.24 1.26
N HIS A 77 2.92 3.94 0.94
CA HIS A 77 4.05 3.34 0.22
C HIS A 77 4.74 2.25 1.05
N LEU A 78 4.99 2.50 2.35
CA LEU A 78 5.55 1.49 3.26
C LEU A 78 4.67 0.25 3.37
N GLU A 79 3.36 0.44 3.51
CA GLU A 79 2.40 -0.66 3.56
C GLU A 79 2.46 -1.51 2.29
N SER A 80 2.52 -0.86 1.12
CA SER A 80 2.61 -1.53 -0.17
C SER A 80 3.88 -2.37 -0.30
N LEU A 81 5.04 -1.85 0.15
CA LEU A 81 6.30 -2.60 0.16
C LEU A 81 6.26 -3.81 1.09
N ILE A 82 5.61 -3.68 2.26
CA ILE A 82 5.45 -4.80 3.21
C ILE A 82 4.53 -5.87 2.62
N LYS A 83 3.42 -5.48 1.98
CA LYS A 83 2.51 -6.41 1.30
C LYS A 83 3.23 -7.15 0.19
N LEU A 84 4.01 -6.44 -0.63
CA LEU A 84 4.81 -7.06 -1.69
C LEU A 84 5.82 -8.05 -1.10
N LEU A 85 6.56 -7.67 -0.06
CA LEU A 85 7.52 -8.58 0.58
C LEU A 85 6.84 -9.85 1.13
N ARG A 86 5.63 -9.74 1.69
CA ARG A 86 4.86 -10.90 2.15
C ARG A 86 4.48 -11.81 0.98
N GLY A 87 3.87 -11.26 -0.07
CA GLY A 87 3.50 -12.05 -1.26
C GLY A 87 4.70 -12.74 -1.92
N VAL A 88 5.82 -12.03 -2.03
CA VAL A 88 7.09 -12.59 -2.54
C VAL A 88 7.62 -13.70 -1.62
N ARG A 89 7.47 -13.61 -0.30
CA ARG A 89 7.92 -14.67 0.63
C ARG A 89 7.03 -15.90 0.55
N ASP A 90 5.73 -15.73 0.45
CA ASP A 90 4.76 -16.83 0.46
C ASP A 90 4.70 -17.54 -0.90
N GLY A 91 5.23 -16.92 -1.97
CA GLY A 91 5.23 -17.48 -3.32
C GLY A 91 3.93 -17.32 -4.06
N ASP A 92 2.95 -16.70 -3.39
CA ASP A 92 1.72 -16.22 -3.97
C ASP A 92 1.95 -14.84 -4.61
N LEU A 93 2.70 -14.83 -5.72
CA LEU A 93 2.71 -13.71 -6.66
C LEU A 93 1.54 -13.83 -7.66
N ALA A 94 0.87 -14.98 -7.68
CA ALA A 94 -0.27 -15.30 -8.52
C ALA A 94 -1.58 -14.74 -7.93
N GLY A 95 -1.62 -13.42 -7.73
CA GLY A 95 -2.87 -12.70 -7.71
C GLY A 95 -3.77 -12.95 -6.51
N THR A 96 -3.32 -12.58 -5.32
CA THR A 96 -4.21 -11.74 -4.51
C THR A 96 -4.21 -10.37 -5.20
N ALA A 97 -5.17 -10.16 -6.09
CA ALA A 97 -5.42 -8.84 -6.66
C ALA A 97 -5.40 -7.81 -5.52
N PRO A 98 -4.72 -6.66 -5.66
CA PRO A 98 -5.01 -5.54 -4.79
C PRO A 98 -6.48 -5.22 -5.05
N ASN A 99 -7.38 -5.70 -4.18
CA ASN A 99 -8.76 -5.24 -4.16
C ASN A 99 -8.70 -3.72 -4.22
N GLY A 100 -9.28 -3.18 -5.30
CA GLY A 100 -8.89 -1.90 -5.88
C GLY A 100 -8.75 -0.78 -4.87
N ALA A 101 -7.56 -0.19 -4.82
CA ALA A 101 -7.39 1.20 -4.44
C ALA A 101 -7.41 2.08 -5.71
N THR A 102 -8.35 1.83 -6.62
CA THR A 102 -8.90 2.90 -7.47
C THR A 102 -9.94 3.63 -6.63
N GLY A 103 -9.44 4.51 -5.75
CA GLY A 103 -10.23 5.52 -5.05
C GLY A 103 -9.91 6.90 -5.61
N ILE A 104 -10.14 7.10 -6.91
CA ILE A 104 -10.46 8.44 -7.40
C ILE A 104 -11.87 8.71 -6.90
N GLY A 105 -12.01 9.63 -5.94
CA GLY A 105 -13.26 10.29 -5.55
C GLY A 105 -14.55 9.47 -5.66
N SER A 106 -14.83 8.66 -4.65
CA SER A 106 -16.21 8.35 -4.28
C SER A 106 -16.36 8.75 -2.82
N GLY A 107 -17.19 9.77 -2.58
CA GLY A 107 -17.48 10.25 -1.25
C GLY A 107 -17.77 9.07 -0.32
N GLN A 108 -16.93 8.90 0.70
CA GLN A 108 -17.45 8.35 1.93
C GLN A 108 -18.59 9.28 2.31
N LYS A 109 -19.81 8.76 2.19
CA LYS A 109 -20.85 9.03 3.15
C LYS A 109 -20.18 8.86 4.51
N GLN A 110 -19.67 9.97 5.04
CA GLN A 110 -19.36 10.10 6.45
C GLN A 110 -20.65 9.66 7.11
N ASN A 111 -20.61 8.51 7.81
CA ASN A 111 -21.64 8.29 8.79
C ASN A 111 -21.55 9.48 9.73
N ASP A 112 -22.67 10.16 9.90
CA ASP A 112 -22.89 11.39 10.65
C ASP A 112 -22.55 11.28 12.15
N ASP A 113 -21.92 10.19 12.59
CA ASP A 113 -21.55 9.88 13.97
C ASP A 113 -20.36 10.71 14.49
N ASN A 114 -19.46 11.16 13.61
CA ASN A 114 -18.30 11.95 14.02
C ASN A 114 -18.65 13.43 14.32
N SER A 115 -19.87 13.86 13.96
CA SER A 115 -20.39 15.19 14.33
C SER A 115 -20.63 15.28 15.83
N ASP A 116 -21.13 14.19 16.42
CA ASP A 116 -21.52 14.16 17.83
C ASP A 116 -20.28 14.12 18.73
N ASP A 117 -19.24 13.36 18.36
CA ASP A 117 -17.97 13.32 19.07
C ASP A 117 -17.25 14.69 19.05
N ILE A 118 -17.21 15.36 17.88
CA ILE A 118 -16.61 16.70 17.77
C ILE A 118 -17.43 17.72 18.55
N SER A 119 -18.76 17.63 18.51
CA SER A 119 -19.65 18.54 19.26
C SER A 119 -19.48 18.37 20.77
N CYS A 120 -19.32 17.13 21.26
CA CYS A 120 -19.01 16.86 22.66
C CYS A 120 -17.66 17.45 23.07
N LEU A 121 -16.61 17.24 22.26
CA LEU A 121 -15.27 17.78 22.52
C LEU A 121 -15.25 19.32 22.56
N ILE A 122 -15.99 19.99 21.66
CA ILE A 122 -16.12 21.46 21.64
C ILE A 122 -16.89 21.96 22.88
N ALA A 123 -17.94 21.25 23.29
CA ALA A 123 -18.72 21.62 24.47
C ALA A 123 -17.88 21.50 25.76
N ASP A 124 -17.11 20.42 25.90
CA ASP A 124 -16.23 20.21 27.05
C ASP A 124 -15.10 21.25 27.11
N ALA A 125 -14.51 21.59 25.95
CA ALA A 125 -13.49 22.64 25.87
C ALA A 125 -14.04 24.03 26.29
N ARG A 126 -15.26 24.38 25.87
CA ARG A 126 -15.91 25.65 26.27
C ARG A 126 -16.19 25.70 27.78
N LYS A 127 -16.67 24.58 28.34
CA LYS A 127 -16.96 24.46 29.77
C LYS A 127 -15.70 24.55 30.63
N ALA A 128 -14.58 23.99 30.16
CA ALA A 128 -13.29 24.11 30.84
C ALA A 128 -12.83 25.57 30.90
N LEU A 129 -12.91 26.30 29.77
CA LEU A 129 -12.53 27.72 29.70
C LEU A 129 -13.41 28.63 30.57
N GLN A 130 -14.70 28.32 30.72
CA GLN A 130 -15.60 29.09 31.58
C GLN A 130 -15.36 28.83 33.07
N ARG A 131 -14.92 27.62 33.45
CA ARG A 131 -14.49 27.34 34.83
C ARG A 131 -13.18 28.04 35.21
N GLU A 132 -12.29 28.29 34.25
CA GLU A 132 -11.06 29.06 34.47
C GLU A 132 -11.29 30.58 34.53
N ALA A 133 -12.44 31.07 34.07
CA ALA A 133 -12.79 32.49 34.10
C ALA A 133 -13.56 32.93 35.37
N GLU A 134 -14.00 31.98 36.20
CA GLU A 134 -14.81 32.23 37.42
C GLU A 134 -14.06 31.90 38.73
N GLY A 135 -12.76 31.60 38.67
CA GLY A 135 -11.88 31.41 39.84
C GLY A 135 -10.88 32.55 39.97
#